data_AF-A0A5M9ZKX4-F1
#
_entry.id   AF-A0A5M9ZKX4-F1
#
_cell.length_a   1.000
_cell.length_b   1.000
_cell.length_c   1.000
_cell.angle_alpha   90.00
_cell.angle_beta   90.00
_cell.angle_gamma   90.00
#
_symmetry.space_group_name_H-M   'P 1'
#
loop_
_entity.id
_entity.type
_entity.pdbx_description
1 polymer ?
#
loop_
_entity_poly.entity_id
_entity_poly.type
_entity_poly.pdbx_seq_one_letter_code
_entity_poly.pdbx_strand_id
1 'polypeptide(L)'
;MASKEIGDYDYSSLTPDMLLAHLAALTILKKRVDRALGAAKTEYLRTHDAGDPSEGAVFDGVEAATVTVKADGEGRYEAADPLAYADFLAHYGIDCEGQPAVVTVNYPTEGAMRPRFLERLVREHGGEVPDGVVFRPGRAGGVTVTLGRGVADRAWSAASLAPVALEAAGAPATHTGA
;
A
#
# COMPACT_ATOMS: atom_id res chain seq x y z
N MET A 1 8.49 16.91 23.80
CA MET A 1 8.74 15.88 22.77
C MET A 1 8.32 14.55 23.36
N ALA A 2 7.12 14.08 23.01
CA ALA A 2 6.61 12.81 23.50
C ALA A 2 7.26 11.68 22.70
N SER A 3 7.99 10.80 23.39
CA SER A 3 8.52 9.57 22.82
C SER A 3 7.37 8.76 22.22
N LYS A 4 7.51 8.42 20.94
CA LYS A 4 6.65 7.49 20.26
C LYS A 4 7.02 6.09 20.74
N GLU A 5 6.46 5.64 21.85
CA GLU A 5 6.46 4.22 22.19
C GLU A 5 5.58 3.49 21.17
N ILE A 6 6.16 3.12 20.03
CA ILE A 6 5.65 2.01 19.24
C ILE A 6 6.01 0.78 20.07
N GLY A 7 5.01 0.14 20.68
CA GLY A 7 5.21 -1.13 21.38
C GLY A 7 5.99 -2.09 20.48
N ASP A 8 7.10 -2.61 20.98
CA ASP A 8 7.92 -3.59 20.28
C ASP A 8 7.14 -4.92 20.29
N TYR A 9 6.69 -5.38 19.13
CA TYR A 9 5.93 -6.63 19.01
C TYR A 9 6.91 -7.80 18.90
N ASP A 10 7.17 -8.48 20.01
CA ASP A 10 8.05 -9.65 20.05
C ASP A 10 7.26 -10.96 19.87
N TYR A 11 7.40 -11.58 18.70
CA TYR A 11 6.82 -12.89 18.38
C TYR A 11 7.84 -14.04 18.46
N SER A 12 9.05 -13.80 18.96
CA SER A 12 10.14 -14.79 19.00
C SER A 12 9.83 -16.00 19.89
N SER A 13 8.90 -15.85 20.83
CA SER A 13 8.46 -16.90 21.76
C SER A 13 7.45 -17.88 21.15
N LEU A 14 6.87 -17.59 19.98
CA LEU A 14 5.89 -18.45 19.34
C LEU A 14 6.55 -19.62 18.61
N THR A 15 5.96 -20.81 18.74
CA THR A 15 6.33 -21.94 17.88
C THR A 15 5.96 -21.65 16.42
N PRO A 16 6.59 -22.31 15.42
CA PRO A 16 6.30 -22.05 14.01
C PRO A 16 4.81 -22.17 13.64
N ASP A 17 4.11 -23.20 14.14
CA ASP A 17 2.69 -23.40 13.88
C ASP A 17 1.82 -22.31 14.53
N MET A 18 2.18 -21.89 15.75
CA MET A 18 1.50 -20.78 16.42
C MET A 18 1.72 -19.47 15.68
N LEU A 19 2.94 -19.21 15.18
CA LEU A 19 3.25 -18.02 14.39
C LEU A 19 2.46 -18.00 13.07
N LEU A 20 2.32 -19.14 12.39
CA LEU A 20 1.49 -19.24 11.18
C LEU A 20 0.01 -18.96 11.46
N ALA A 21 -0.53 -19.54 12.54
CA ALA A 21 -1.90 -19.27 12.97
C ALA A 21 -2.10 -17.78 13.34
N HIS A 22 -1.11 -17.19 14.02
CA HIS A 22 -1.11 -15.80 14.43
C HIS A 22 -1.08 -14.85 13.21
N LEU A 23 -0.24 -15.14 12.21
CA LEU A 23 -0.20 -14.40 10.94
C LEU A 23 -1.55 -14.44 10.19
N ALA A 24 -2.21 -15.59 10.16
CA ALA A 24 -3.52 -15.73 9.55
C ALA A 24 -4.58 -14.92 10.32
N ALA A 25 -4.59 -15.00 11.65
CA ALA A 25 -5.53 -14.29 12.51
C ALA A 25 -5.37 -12.76 12.41
N LEU A 26 -4.14 -12.23 12.46
CA LEU A 26 -3.87 -10.81 12.24
C LEU A 26 -4.33 -10.33 10.86
N THR A 27 -4.12 -11.15 9.83
CA THR A 27 -4.57 -10.83 8.46
C THR A 27 -6.10 -10.79 8.36
N ILE A 28 -6.80 -11.69 9.06
CA ILE A 28 -8.27 -11.69 9.15
C ILE A 28 -8.75 -10.44 9.89
N LEU A 29 -8.15 -10.11 11.04
CA LEU A 29 -8.46 -8.93 11.83
C LEU A 29 -8.29 -7.65 11.01
N LYS A 30 -7.15 -7.49 10.34
CA LYS A 30 -6.88 -6.35 9.46
C LYS A 30 -7.98 -6.18 8.42
N LYS A 31 -8.32 -7.23 7.68
CA LYS A 31 -9.37 -7.16 6.64
C LYS A 31 -10.74 -6.78 7.22
N ARG A 32 -11.07 -7.26 8.42
CA ARG A 32 -12.33 -6.90 9.10
C ARG A 32 -12.35 -5.46 9.55
N VAL A 33 -11.26 -4.98 10.16
CA VAL A 33 -11.09 -3.58 10.55
C VAL A 33 -11.16 -2.67 9.34
N ASP A 34 -10.46 -3.00 8.24
CA ASP A 34 -10.50 -2.24 6.99
C ASP A 34 -11.94 -2.14 6.44
N ARG A 35 -12.71 -3.23 6.49
CA ARG A 35 -14.12 -3.24 6.06
C ARG A 35 -15.02 -2.39 6.97
N ALA A 36 -14.88 -2.54 8.28
CA ALA A 36 -15.65 -1.77 9.26
C ALA A 36 -15.33 -0.27 9.15
N LEU A 37 -14.05 0.07 9.00
CA LEU A 37 -13.58 1.43 8.76
C LEU A 37 -14.12 1.98 7.43
N GLY A 38 -14.16 1.17 6.37
CA GLY A 38 -14.77 1.53 5.11
C GLY A 38 -16.26 1.89 5.28
N ALA A 39 -17.03 1.05 5.94
CA ALA A 39 -18.45 1.30 6.21
C ALA A 39 -18.67 2.55 7.08
N ALA A 40 -17.86 2.75 8.12
CA ALA A 40 -17.92 3.94 8.97
C ALA A 40 -17.62 5.23 8.18
N LYS A 41 -16.61 5.19 7.30
CA LYS A 41 -16.31 6.31 6.39
C LYS A 41 -17.46 6.58 5.43
N THR A 42 -18.09 5.54 4.88
CA THR A 42 -19.26 5.70 4.00
C THR A 42 -20.43 6.37 4.73
N GLU A 43 -20.71 5.99 5.97
CA GLU A 43 -21.76 6.66 6.75
C GLU A 43 -21.37 8.10 7.11
N TYR A 44 -20.10 8.37 7.43
CA TYR A 44 -19.61 9.72 7.71
C TYR A 44 -19.79 10.65 6.50
N LEU A 45 -19.53 10.15 5.29
CA LEU A 45 -19.76 10.86 4.02
C LEU A 45 -21.25 11.10 3.71
N ARG A 46 -22.20 10.47 4.41
CA ARG A 46 -23.63 10.72 4.21
C ARG A 46 -24.07 12.06 4.80
N THR A 47 -23.32 12.59 5.76
CA THR A 47 -23.69 13.79 6.52
C THR A 47 -22.63 14.88 6.52
N HIS A 48 -21.46 14.64 5.90
CA HIS A 48 -20.36 15.60 5.84
C HIS A 48 -19.86 15.74 4.41
N ASP A 49 -19.56 16.98 4.02
CA ASP A 49 -19.09 17.34 2.70
C ASP A 49 -17.66 17.87 2.74
N ALA A 50 -17.02 17.97 1.58
CA ALA A 50 -15.64 18.46 1.45
C ALA A 50 -15.45 19.93 1.87
N GLY A 51 -16.53 20.68 2.05
CA GLY A 51 -16.51 22.05 2.54
C GLY A 51 -16.51 22.17 4.07
N ASP A 52 -16.76 21.06 4.78
CA ASP A 52 -16.81 21.06 6.24
C ASP A 52 -15.41 21.23 6.86
N PRO A 53 -15.31 21.90 8.01
CA PRO A 53 -14.04 22.02 8.72
C PRO A 53 -13.54 20.64 9.15
N SER A 54 -12.23 20.50 9.29
CA SER A 54 -11.66 19.27 9.85
C SER A 54 -12.05 19.12 11.32
N GLU A 55 -12.41 17.90 11.71
CA GLU A 55 -12.89 17.60 13.07
C GLU A 55 -11.87 16.75 13.83
N GLY A 56 -11.67 17.08 15.11
CA GLY A 56 -10.89 16.23 16.02
C GLY A 56 -11.73 15.05 16.51
N ALA A 57 -11.27 13.83 16.30
CA ALA A 57 -11.87 12.62 16.82
C ALA A 57 -11.22 12.25 18.16
N VAL A 58 -12.03 12.15 19.22
CA VAL A 58 -11.60 11.73 20.55
C VAL A 58 -11.86 10.24 20.73
N PHE A 59 -10.84 9.49 21.16
CA PHE A 59 -10.94 8.08 21.54
C PHE A 59 -10.29 7.88 22.90
N ASP A 60 -10.99 7.20 23.81
CA ASP A 60 -10.56 6.99 25.20
C ASP A 60 -10.17 8.29 25.94
N GLY A 61 -10.95 9.35 25.72
CA GLY A 61 -10.72 10.67 26.34
C GLY A 61 -9.52 11.45 25.78
N VAL A 62 -8.84 10.93 24.75
CA VAL A 62 -7.69 11.58 24.09
C VAL A 62 -8.06 11.96 22.66
N GLU A 63 -7.64 13.15 22.21
CA GLU A 63 -7.73 13.53 20.79
C GLU A 63 -6.81 12.62 19.96
N ALA A 64 -7.42 11.68 19.24
CA ALA A 64 -6.73 10.55 18.63
C ALA A 64 -6.48 10.74 17.14
N ALA A 65 -7.31 11.53 16.45
CA ALA A 65 -7.16 11.79 15.02
C ALA A 65 -7.83 13.08 14.58
N THR A 66 -7.47 13.56 13.39
CA THR A 66 -8.24 14.56 12.66
C THR A 66 -8.93 13.88 11.48
N VAL A 67 -10.24 14.13 11.33
CA VAL A 67 -11.05 13.65 10.22
C VAL A 67 -11.33 14.80 9.26
N THR A 68 -11.08 14.56 7.97
CA THR A 68 -11.30 15.54 6.89
C THR A 68 -11.96 14.83 5.71
N VAL A 69 -13.01 15.43 5.15
CA VAL A 69 -13.61 14.99 3.89
C VAL A 69 -12.88 15.65 2.72
N LYS A 70 -12.56 14.89 1.68
CA LYS A 70 -11.93 15.42 0.46
C LYS A 70 -13.00 15.61 -0.61
N ALA A 71 -12.84 16.65 -1.42
CA ALA A 71 -13.67 16.86 -2.59
C ALA A 71 -13.49 15.70 -3.58
N ASP A 72 -14.57 15.36 -4.28
CA ASP A 72 -14.50 14.46 -5.41
C ASP A 72 -13.53 15.04 -6.45
N GLY A 73 -12.66 14.18 -6.98
CA GLY A 73 -11.81 14.55 -8.09
C GLY A 73 -12.61 14.55 -9.39
N GLU A 74 -12.44 15.59 -10.21
CA GLU A 74 -12.93 15.54 -11.59
C GLU A 74 -12.20 14.44 -12.37
N GLY A 75 -12.94 13.71 -13.21
CA GLY A 75 -12.35 12.73 -14.11
C GLY A 75 -11.38 13.41 -15.06
N ARG A 76 -10.14 12.91 -15.14
CA ARG A 76 -9.11 13.41 -16.07
C ARG A 76 -8.68 12.32 -17.03
N TYR A 77 -8.39 12.70 -18.27
CA TYR A 77 -7.70 11.82 -19.21
C TYR A 77 -6.20 11.86 -18.93
N GLU A 78 -5.56 10.69 -18.88
CA GLU A 78 -4.13 10.54 -18.68
C GLU A 78 -3.60 9.60 -19.76
N ALA A 79 -2.47 9.94 -20.39
CA ALA A 79 -1.83 9.11 -21.40
C ALA A 79 -1.14 7.92 -20.74
N ALA A 80 -1.86 6.81 -20.57
CA ALA A 80 -1.35 5.59 -19.93
C ALA A 80 -0.21 4.91 -20.71
N ASP A 81 -0.20 5.06 -22.04
CA ASP A 81 0.88 4.62 -22.92
C ASP A 81 1.33 5.82 -23.80
N PRO A 82 2.38 6.53 -23.39
CA PRO A 82 2.87 7.69 -24.13
C PRO A 82 3.38 7.35 -25.53
N LEU A 83 3.90 6.14 -25.78
CA LEU A 83 4.42 5.75 -27.09
C LEU A 83 3.26 5.49 -28.06
N ALA A 84 2.26 4.71 -27.65
CA ALA A 84 1.07 4.49 -28.47
C ALA A 84 0.31 5.80 -28.74
N TYR A 85 0.26 6.70 -27.74
CA TYR A 85 -0.34 8.02 -27.92
C TYR A 85 0.49 8.91 -28.87
N ALA A 86 1.82 8.88 -28.81
CA ALA A 86 2.67 9.59 -29.76
C ALA A 86 2.47 9.08 -31.19
N ASP A 87 2.34 7.77 -31.40
CA ASP A 87 2.04 7.19 -32.71
C ASP A 87 0.69 7.70 -33.26
N PHE A 88 -0.33 7.79 -32.40
CA PHE A 88 -1.62 8.39 -32.76
C PHE A 88 -1.45 9.85 -33.19
N LEU A 89 -0.79 10.68 -32.39
CA LEU A 89 -0.56 12.10 -32.69
C LEU A 89 0.20 12.29 -34.02
N ALA A 90 1.23 11.47 -34.24
CA ALA A 90 2.03 11.49 -35.46
C ALA A 90 1.21 11.05 -36.69
N HIS A 91 0.39 10.01 -36.56
CA HIS A 91 -0.45 9.50 -37.64
C HIS A 91 -1.46 10.56 -38.12
N TYR A 92 -2.05 11.32 -37.19
CA TYR A 92 -3.04 12.36 -37.50
C TYR A 92 -2.45 13.75 -37.72
N GLY A 93 -1.13 13.92 -37.59
CA GLY A 93 -0.45 15.20 -37.80
C GLY A 93 -0.92 16.30 -36.85
N ILE A 94 -1.27 15.94 -35.61
CA ILE A 94 -1.83 16.86 -34.62
C ILE A 94 -0.73 17.79 -34.09
N ASP A 95 -1.06 19.08 -33.96
CA ASP A 95 -0.22 20.08 -33.30
C ASP A 95 -0.74 20.38 -31.88
N CYS A 96 0.18 20.85 -31.04
CA CYS A 96 -0.09 21.38 -29.72
C CYS A 96 0.36 22.83 -29.71
N GLU A 97 -0.59 23.77 -29.74
CA GLU A 97 -0.33 25.21 -29.72
C GLU A 97 0.59 25.69 -30.88
N GLY A 98 0.40 25.12 -32.07
CA GLY A 98 1.18 25.47 -33.26
C GLY A 98 2.59 24.84 -33.31
N GLN A 99 2.90 23.92 -32.41
CA GLN A 99 4.09 23.08 -32.45
C GLN A 99 3.70 21.62 -32.72
N PRO A 100 4.54 20.81 -33.40
CA PRO A 100 4.28 19.38 -33.53
C PRO A 100 4.04 18.73 -32.17
N ALA A 101 2.96 17.95 -32.03
CA ALA A 101 2.63 17.29 -30.76
C ALA A 101 3.56 16.10 -30.43
N VAL A 102 4.59 15.85 -31.24
CA VAL A 102 5.56 14.76 -31.10
C VAL A 102 6.99 15.25 -31.36
N VAL A 103 7.98 14.63 -30.71
CA VAL A 103 9.41 14.92 -30.89
C VAL A 103 10.20 13.63 -31.15
N THR A 104 11.26 13.72 -31.95
CA THR A 104 12.18 12.58 -32.18
C THR A 104 13.26 12.56 -31.11
N VAL A 105 13.39 11.43 -30.41
CA VAL A 105 14.40 11.23 -29.36
C VAL A 105 15.10 9.88 -29.50
N ASN A 106 16.36 9.80 -29.07
CA ASN A 106 17.05 8.52 -28.91
C ASN A 106 16.44 7.77 -27.73
N TYR A 107 15.70 6.71 -27.99
CA TYR A 107 15.02 5.92 -26.97
C TYR A 107 15.63 4.51 -26.86
N PRO A 108 15.91 3.99 -25.65
CA PRO A 108 16.45 2.65 -25.49
C PRO A 108 15.43 1.59 -25.93
N THR A 109 15.92 0.52 -26.56
CA THR A 109 15.07 -0.63 -26.88
C THR A 109 14.65 -1.36 -25.62
N GLU A 110 13.51 -2.07 -25.66
CA GLU A 110 13.01 -2.85 -24.51
C GLU A 110 14.06 -3.85 -23.99
N GLY A 111 14.79 -4.50 -24.90
CA GLY A 111 15.86 -5.44 -24.54
C GLY A 111 17.01 -4.79 -23.77
N ALA A 112 17.35 -3.53 -24.10
CA ALA A 112 18.39 -2.77 -23.41
C ALA A 112 17.97 -2.32 -22.01
N MET A 113 16.67 -2.26 -21.73
CA MET A 113 16.12 -1.91 -20.41
C MET A 113 15.96 -3.12 -19.47
N ARG A 114 16.23 -4.34 -19.94
CA ARG A 114 16.05 -5.56 -19.12
C ARG A 114 17.15 -5.69 -18.06
N PRO A 115 16.84 -6.25 -16.87
CA PRO A 115 17.81 -6.39 -15.78
C PRO A 115 19.11 -7.08 -16.19
N ARG A 116 19.02 -8.21 -16.93
CA ARG A 116 20.20 -8.95 -17.40
C ARG A 116 21.11 -8.13 -18.32
N PHE A 117 20.53 -7.25 -19.14
CA PHE A 117 21.31 -6.39 -20.02
C PHE A 117 22.02 -5.31 -19.21
N LEU A 118 21.29 -4.63 -18.32
CA LEU A 118 21.83 -3.58 -17.44
C LEU A 118 22.92 -4.13 -16.51
N GLU A 119 22.72 -5.29 -15.89
CA GLU A 119 23.73 -5.96 -15.05
C GLU A 119 25.00 -6.28 -15.84
N ARG A 120 24.86 -6.84 -17.04
CA ARG A 120 26.00 -7.13 -17.91
C ARG A 120 26.73 -5.84 -18.30
N LEU A 121 25.98 -4.81 -18.71
CA LEU A 121 26.52 -3.51 -19.12
C LEU A 121 27.33 -2.87 -17.99
N VAL A 122 26.76 -2.78 -16.79
CA VAL A 122 27.43 -2.22 -15.60
C VAL A 122 28.69 -3.01 -15.25
N ARG A 123 28.63 -4.34 -15.31
CA ARG A 123 29.79 -5.20 -15.04
C ARG A 123 30.91 -5.01 -16.06
N GLU A 124 30.57 -4.89 -17.35
CA GLU A 124 31.54 -4.64 -18.43
C GLU A 124 32.20 -3.27 -18.32
N HIS A 125 31.53 -2.29 -17.69
CA HIS A 125 32.04 -0.93 -17.46
C HIS A 125 32.56 -0.75 -16.02
N GLY A 126 33.10 -1.81 -15.40
CA GLY A 126 33.80 -1.70 -14.11
C GLY A 126 32.91 -1.35 -12.91
N GLY A 127 31.59 -1.52 -13.02
CA GLY A 127 30.63 -1.17 -11.97
C GLY A 127 30.06 0.25 -12.09
N GLU A 128 30.42 1.01 -13.13
CA GLU A 128 29.84 2.32 -13.39
C GLU A 128 28.39 2.18 -13.88
N VAL A 129 27.47 2.88 -13.21
CA VAL A 129 26.05 2.89 -13.56
C VAL A 129 25.80 4.02 -14.55
N PRO A 130 25.30 3.76 -15.77
CA PRO A 130 25.04 4.80 -16.76
C PRO A 130 24.00 5.81 -16.30
N ASP A 131 24.11 7.04 -16.77
CA ASP A 131 23.10 8.07 -16.56
C ASP A 131 21.72 7.60 -17.03
N GLY A 132 20.69 7.85 -16.20
CA GLY A 132 19.33 7.38 -16.42
C GLY A 132 19.04 5.96 -15.92
N VAL A 133 20.05 5.19 -15.51
CA VAL A 133 19.87 3.88 -14.85
C VAL A 133 19.94 4.07 -13.33
N VAL A 134 18.91 3.62 -12.61
CA VAL A 134 18.86 3.70 -11.14
C VAL A 134 18.99 2.30 -10.55
N PHE A 135 20.02 2.08 -9.74
CA PHE A 135 20.11 0.87 -8.93
C PHE A 135 19.06 0.92 -7.82
N ARG A 136 18.08 0.03 -7.88
CA ARG A 136 17.15 -0.23 -6.78
C ARG A 136 17.64 -1.46 -6.03
N PRO A 137 18.04 -1.35 -4.75
CA PRO A 137 18.42 -2.53 -4.00
C PRO A 137 17.25 -3.51 -3.97
N GLY A 138 17.56 -4.80 -4.06
CA GLY A 138 16.56 -5.85 -3.89
C GLY A 138 15.80 -5.60 -2.59
N ARG A 139 14.47 -5.71 -2.64
CA ARG A 139 13.65 -5.62 -1.42
C ARG A 139 14.08 -6.75 -0.49
N ALA A 140 14.22 -6.45 0.80
CA ALA A 140 14.38 -7.50 1.81
C ALA A 140 13.27 -8.54 1.64
N GLY A 141 13.61 -9.83 1.82
CA GLY A 141 12.64 -10.91 1.77
C GLY A 141 11.45 -10.61 2.69
N GLY A 142 10.23 -10.84 2.19
CA GLY A 142 9.00 -10.54 2.92
C GLY A 142 8.07 -11.74 2.96
N VAL A 143 7.31 -11.86 4.05
CA VAL A 143 6.24 -12.87 4.17
C VAL A 143 4.96 -12.32 3.58
N THR A 144 4.41 -13.02 2.58
CA THR A 144 3.08 -12.72 2.05
C THR A 144 2.08 -13.70 2.64
N VAL A 145 1.06 -13.20 3.33
CA VAL A 145 -0.03 -14.02 3.88
C VAL A 145 -1.21 -14.00 2.92
N THR A 146 -1.44 -15.12 2.24
CA THR A 146 -2.62 -15.31 1.39
C THR A 146 -3.64 -16.17 2.13
N LEU A 147 -4.77 -15.58 2.48
CA LEU A 147 -5.89 -16.32 3.08
C LEU A 147 -6.55 -17.24 2.04
N GLY A 148 -7.00 -18.41 2.48
CA GLY A 148 -7.85 -19.28 1.67
C GLY A 148 -9.12 -18.56 1.20
N ARG A 149 -9.68 -19.01 0.06
CA ARG A 149 -10.88 -18.39 -0.53
C ARG A 149 -12.03 -18.32 0.48
N GLY A 150 -12.64 -17.14 0.63
CA GLY A 150 -13.79 -16.90 1.52
C GLY A 150 -13.47 -16.93 3.02
N VAL A 151 -12.22 -17.19 3.43
CA VAL A 151 -11.84 -17.26 4.85
C VAL A 151 -12.01 -15.92 5.56
N ALA A 152 -11.69 -14.81 4.89
CA ALA A 152 -11.87 -13.47 5.44
C ALA A 152 -13.36 -13.12 5.68
N ASP A 153 -14.26 -13.74 4.91
CA ASP A 153 -15.70 -13.48 4.92
C ASP A 153 -16.48 -14.43 5.82
N ARG A 154 -15.83 -15.46 6.37
CA ARG A 154 -16.45 -16.36 7.34
C ARG A 154 -16.76 -15.63 8.64
N ALA A 155 -17.83 -16.06 9.30
CA ALA A 155 -18.16 -15.68 10.66
C ALA A 155 -17.18 -16.34 11.64
N TRP A 156 -16.00 -15.76 11.81
CA TRP A 156 -15.13 -16.02 12.96
C TRP A 156 -15.76 -15.46 14.22
N SER A 157 -15.86 -16.29 15.26
CA SER A 157 -16.33 -15.87 16.58
C SER A 157 -15.39 -14.84 17.19
N ALA A 158 -15.93 -13.87 17.95
CA ALA A 158 -15.12 -12.91 18.70
C ALA A 158 -14.13 -13.64 19.63
N ALA A 159 -14.56 -14.74 20.26
CA ALA A 159 -13.72 -15.57 21.12
C ALA A 159 -12.46 -16.13 20.41
N SER A 160 -12.54 -16.45 19.12
CA SER A 160 -11.39 -16.98 18.36
C SER A 160 -10.37 -15.93 17.92
N LEU A 161 -10.76 -14.65 17.86
CA LEU A 161 -9.88 -13.56 17.41
C LEU A 161 -9.47 -12.62 18.55
N ALA A 162 -10.21 -12.60 19.65
CA ALA A 162 -9.97 -11.73 20.80
C ALA A 162 -8.57 -11.91 21.41
N PRO A 163 -8.01 -13.13 21.59
CA PRO A 163 -6.67 -13.27 22.16
C PRO A 163 -5.60 -12.57 21.32
N VAL A 164 -5.65 -12.76 20.00
CA VAL A 164 -4.72 -12.13 19.04
C VAL A 164 -4.91 -10.62 18.97
N ALA A 165 -6.17 -10.15 19.05
CA ALA A 165 -6.46 -8.73 19.07
C ALA A 165 -5.99 -8.04 20.35
N LEU A 166 -6.11 -8.70 21.51
CA LEU A 166 -5.65 -8.19 22.81
C LEU A 166 -4.12 -8.11 22.85
N GLU A 167 -3.44 -9.15 22.38
CA GLU A 167 -1.97 -9.16 22.27
C GLU A 167 -1.47 -8.06 21.33
N ALA A 168 -2.12 -7.88 20.16
CA ALA A 168 -1.81 -6.79 19.24
C ALA A 168 -2.13 -5.39 19.80
N ALA A 169 -3.01 -5.29 20.80
CA ALA A 169 -3.31 -4.05 21.50
C ALA A 169 -2.37 -3.78 22.70
N GLY A 170 -1.39 -4.65 22.95
CA GLY A 170 -0.45 -4.54 24.07
C GLY A 170 -1.05 -4.95 25.42
N ALA A 171 -2.21 -5.61 25.44
CA ALA A 171 -2.76 -6.18 26.66
C ALA A 171 -2.04 -7.51 27.00
N PRO A 172 -1.63 -7.74 28.26
CA PRO A 172 -0.97 -8.99 28.63
C PRO A 172 -1.91 -10.16 28.32
N ALA A 173 -1.42 -11.11 27.53
CA ALA A 173 -2.13 -12.35 27.23
C ALA A 173 -2.42 -13.06 28.57
N THR A 174 -3.69 -13.05 29.00
CA THR A 174 -4.13 -13.89 30.11
C THR A 174 -4.14 -15.34 29.60
N HIS A 175 -3.00 -16.01 29.73
CA HIS A 175 -2.95 -17.46 29.68
C HIS A 175 -3.64 -18.02 30.92
N THR A 176 -4.98 -18.04 30.92
CA THR A 176 -5.74 -18.90 31.84
C THR A 176 -5.80 -20.28 31.20
N GLY A 177 -4.78 -21.08 31.48
CA GLY A 177 -4.82 -22.53 31.33
C GLY A 177 -5.21 -23.19 32.65
N ALA A 178 -6.02 -24.25 32.53
CA ALA A 178 -6.63 -25.13 33.53
C ALA A 178 -7.95 -24.65 34.14
#